data_AF-A0AA38IX82-F1
#
_entry.id   AF-A0AA38IX82-F1
#
_cell.length_a   1.000
_cell.length_b   1.000
_cell.length_c   1.000
_cell.angle_alpha   90.00
_cell.angle_beta   90.00
_cell.angle_gamma   90.00
#
_symmetry.space_group_name_H-M   'P 1'
#
loop_
_entity.id
_entity.type
_entity.pdbx_description
1 polymer ?
#
loop_
_entity_poly.entity_id
_entity_poly.type
_entity_poly.pdbx_seq_one_letter_code
_entity_poly.pdbx_strand_id
1 'polypeptide(L)'
;MLLGGIKPRVLTEQQIDDIIEWVEEDSSITLKQLKDKVLQHCRKVVSIMSTIGNYLEGRIFTVKGVHRQSVYMNTQENKRKRAEYIQNLNGYTNCLDGRNKFQ
;
A
#
# COMPACT_ATOMS: atom_id res chain seq x y z
N MET A 1 5.63 -0.40 -46.29
CA MET A 1 5.42 -0.87 -44.91
C MET A 1 6.47 -0.20 -44.03
N LEU A 2 6.08 0.69 -43.11
CA LEU A 2 7.03 1.34 -42.22
C LEU A 2 7.42 0.34 -41.13
N LEU A 3 8.68 -0.10 -41.14
CA LEU A 3 9.28 -0.87 -40.06
C LEU A 3 9.29 0.02 -38.82
N GLY A 4 8.34 -0.19 -37.90
CA GLY A 4 8.28 0.52 -36.63
C GLY A 4 9.55 0.22 -35.84
N GLY A 5 10.41 1.22 -35.66
CA GLY A 5 11.65 1.08 -34.91
C GLY A 5 11.37 0.65 -33.48
N ILE A 6 12.01 -0.44 -33.04
CA ILE A 6 11.95 -0.90 -31.65
C ILE A 6 12.59 0.17 -30.79
N LYS A 7 11.77 0.92 -30.04
CA LYS A 7 12.28 1.90 -29.10
C LYS A 7 13.08 1.18 -28.00
N PRO A 8 14.27 1.68 -27.64
CA PRO A 8 15.04 1.09 -26.56
C PRO A 8 14.25 1.16 -25.24
N ARG A 9 14.28 0.07 -24.48
CA ARG A 9 13.62 -0.01 -23.17
C ARG A 9 14.27 0.97 -22.19
N VAL A 10 13.45 1.65 -21.40
CA VAL A 10 13.94 2.62 -20.39
C VAL A 10 14.61 1.91 -19.22
N LEU A 11 14.12 0.72 -18.84
CA LEU A 11 14.68 -0.12 -17.78
C LEU A 11 15.35 -1.35 -18.38
N THR A 12 16.47 -1.77 -17.78
CA THR A 12 17.12 -3.05 -18.11
C THR A 12 16.38 -4.19 -17.44
N GLU A 13 16.55 -5.42 -17.93
CA GLU A 13 15.91 -6.59 -17.32
C GLU A 13 16.27 -6.73 -15.82
N GLN A 14 17.54 -6.55 -15.45
CA GLN A 14 17.95 -6.55 -14.04
C GLN A 14 17.19 -5.51 -13.19
N GLN A 15 16.94 -4.31 -13.71
CA GLN A 15 16.21 -3.28 -12.98
C GLN A 15 14.72 -3.63 -12.85
N ILE A 16 14.18 -4.38 -13.82
CA ILE A 16 12.82 -4.91 -13.74
C ILE A 16 12.76 -6.01 -12.69
N ASP A 17 13.76 -6.88 -12.62
CA ASP A 17 13.87 -7.91 -11.59
C ASP A 17 13.96 -7.30 -10.19
N ASP A 18 14.75 -6.24 -10.00
CA ASP A 18 14.82 -5.50 -8.73
C ASP A 18 13.45 -4.91 -8.35
N ILE A 19 12.70 -4.36 -9.32
CA ILE A 19 11.36 -3.84 -9.09
C ILE A 19 10.40 -4.95 -8.67
N ILE A 20 10.45 -6.11 -9.33
CA ILE A 20 9.63 -7.27 -8.99
C ILE A 20 9.94 -7.73 -7.57
N GLU A 21 11.23 -7.83 -7.22
CA GLU A 21 11.66 -8.19 -5.88
C GLU A 21 11.09 -7.23 -4.82
N TRP A 22 11.12 -5.92 -5.07
CA TRP A 22 10.52 -4.96 -4.13
C TRP A 22 9.01 -5.15 -3.95
N VAL A 23 8.28 -5.54 -4.99
CA VAL A 23 6.83 -5.85 -4.89
C VAL A 23 6.60 -7.17 -4.15
N GLU A 24 7.44 -8.17 -4.37
CA GLU A 24 7.36 -9.45 -3.69
C GLU A 24 7.71 -9.36 -2.20
N GLU A 25 8.64 -8.47 -1.83
CA GLU A 25 8.99 -8.15 -0.44
C GLU A 25 7.88 -7.37 0.28
N ASP A 26 7.30 -6.35 -0.35
CA ASP A 26 6.21 -5.54 0.20
C ASP A 26 5.11 -5.29 -0.84
N SER A 27 4.08 -6.14 -0.81
CA SER A 27 2.93 -6.02 -1.71
C SER A 27 2.03 -4.80 -1.43
N SER A 28 2.28 -4.05 -0.35
CA SER A 28 1.57 -2.81 -0.06
C SER A 28 2.22 -1.57 -0.68
N ILE A 29 3.36 -1.74 -1.35
CA ILE A 29 4.06 -0.64 -2.02
C ILE A 29 3.23 -0.05 -3.15
N THR A 30 3.07 1.26 -3.16
CA THR A 30 2.35 1.97 -4.22
C THR A 30 3.24 2.19 -5.45
N LEU A 31 2.63 2.36 -6.62
CA LEU A 31 3.36 2.69 -7.86
C LEU A 31 4.17 3.99 -7.75
N LYS A 32 3.71 4.95 -6.93
CA LYS A 32 4.45 6.19 -6.64
C LYS A 32 5.72 5.89 -5.84
N GLN A 33 5.61 5.08 -4.80
CA GLN A 33 6.78 4.66 -4.00
C GLN A 33 7.76 3.84 -4.84
N LEU A 34 7.26 2.96 -5.72
CA LEU A 34 8.11 2.25 -6.67
C LEU A 34 8.87 3.21 -7.59
N LYS A 35 8.20 4.25 -8.12
CA LYS A 35 8.89 5.30 -8.91
C LYS A 35 10.01 5.96 -8.12
N ASP A 36 9.74 6.31 -6.87
CA ASP A 36 10.73 6.95 -6.01
C ASP A 36 11.91 5.99 -5.75
N LYS A 37 11.67 4.69 -5.52
CA LYS A 37 12.73 3.67 -5.42
C LYS A 37 13.53 3.52 -6.71
N VAL A 38 12.89 3.50 -7.88
CA VAL A 38 13.58 3.44 -9.19
C VAL A 38 14.48 4.67 -9.38
N LEU A 39 14.00 5.86 -9.02
CA LEU A 39 14.80 7.07 -9.09
C LEU A 39 16.03 7.00 -8.16
N GLN A 40 15.85 6.47 -6.95
CA GLN A 40 16.92 6.37 -5.95
C GLN A 40 17.97 5.30 -6.32
N HIS A 41 17.54 4.10 -6.69
CA HIS A 41 18.41 2.93 -6.90
C HIS A 41 18.95 2.86 -8.33
N CYS A 42 18.09 3.12 -9.33
CA CYS A 42 18.47 3.01 -10.74
C CYS A 42 18.90 4.35 -11.35
N ARG A 43 18.75 5.47 -10.63
CA ARG A 43 19.02 6.84 -11.11
C ARG A 43 18.24 7.19 -12.39
N LYS A 44 17.05 6.61 -12.55
CA LYS A 44 16.19 6.80 -13.74
C LYS A 44 14.90 7.50 -13.38
N VAL A 45 14.56 8.54 -14.14
CA VAL A 45 13.26 9.19 -14.06
C VAL A 45 12.29 8.44 -14.96
N VAL A 46 11.28 7.82 -14.37
CA VAL A 46 10.27 7.04 -15.09
C VAL A 46 8.86 7.56 -14.83
N SER A 47 7.96 7.28 -15.77
CA SER A 47 6.54 7.55 -15.60
C SER A 47 5.89 6.47 -14.74
N ILE A 48 4.96 6.87 -13.86
CA ILE A 48 4.28 5.94 -12.95
C ILE A 48 3.42 4.95 -13.76
N MET A 49 2.51 5.46 -14.59
CA MET A 49 1.55 4.63 -15.32
C MET A 49 2.18 3.96 -16.53
N SER A 50 2.79 4.74 -17.42
CA SER A 50 3.24 4.25 -18.73
C SER A 50 4.55 3.47 -18.70
N THR A 51 5.25 3.44 -17.57
CA THR A 51 6.49 2.67 -17.42
C THR A 51 6.31 1.63 -16.33
N ILE A 52 6.16 2.03 -15.08
CA ILE A 52 6.07 1.06 -13.97
C ILE A 52 4.79 0.23 -14.07
N GLY A 53 3.64 0.86 -14.31
CA GLY A 53 2.37 0.16 -14.52
C GLY A 53 2.48 -0.90 -15.61
N ASN A 54 2.93 -0.51 -16.81
CA ASN A 54 3.11 -1.44 -17.93
C ASN A 54 4.10 -2.58 -17.65
N TYR A 55 5.16 -2.34 -16.87
CA TYR A 55 6.11 -3.40 -16.51
C TYR A 55 5.52 -4.40 -15.52
N LEU A 56 4.60 -3.97 -14.66
CA LEU A 56 3.95 -4.82 -13.66
C LEU A 56 2.67 -5.48 -14.18
N GLU A 57 2.01 -4.86 -15.16
CA GLU A 57 0.75 -5.33 -15.73
C GLU A 57 0.89 -6.75 -16.29
N GLY A 58 -0.04 -7.63 -15.90
CA GLY A 58 -0.07 -9.04 -16.33
C GLY A 58 1.02 -9.93 -15.71
N ARG A 59 1.88 -9.41 -14.83
CA ARG A 59 2.86 -10.24 -14.12
C ARG A 59 2.25 -10.93 -12.90
N ILE A 60 2.76 -12.12 -12.61
CA ILE A 60 2.44 -12.89 -11.40
C ILE A 60 3.58 -12.66 -10.40
N PHE A 61 3.22 -12.29 -9.18
CA PHE A 61 4.17 -12.02 -8.09
C PHE A 61 4.02 -13.07 -6.99
N THR A 62 5.15 -13.56 -6.47
CA THR A 62 5.17 -14.42 -5.29
C THR A 62 5.39 -13.56 -4.06
N VAL A 63 4.37 -13.35 -3.23
CA VAL A 63 4.53 -12.57 -1.99
C VAL A 63 5.42 -13.37 -1.03
N LYS A 64 6.65 -12.91 -0.80
CA LYS A 64 7.66 -13.58 0.05
C LYS A 64 7.36 -13.40 1.54
N GLY A 65 6.61 -12.36 1.91
CA GLY A 65 6.18 -12.08 3.28
C GLY A 65 4.95 -12.88 3.72
N VAL A 66 4.88 -13.21 5.02
CA VAL A 66 3.65 -13.69 5.66
C VAL A 66 2.55 -12.64 5.45
N HIS A 67 1.35 -13.07 5.04
CA HIS A 67 0.17 -12.20 4.92
C HIS A 67 0.13 -11.19 6.07
N ARG A 68 0.17 -9.90 5.73
CA ARG A 68 0.18 -8.81 6.73
C ARG A 68 -1.04 -8.98 7.63
N GLN A 69 -0.82 -9.32 8.90
CA GLN A 69 -1.92 -9.50 9.83
C GLN A 69 -2.63 -8.15 10.02
N SER A 70 -3.97 -8.18 9.94
CA SER A 70 -4.77 -6.97 10.13
C SER A 70 -4.54 -6.41 11.53
N VAL A 71 -4.32 -5.09 11.63
CA VAL A 71 -4.27 -4.39 12.92
C VAL A 71 -5.59 -4.48 13.69
N TYR A 72 -6.68 -4.88 13.03
CA TYR A 72 -8.01 -5.11 13.61
C TYR A 72 -8.26 -6.57 13.97
N MET A 73 -7.24 -7.43 13.95
CA MET A 73 -7.38 -8.80 14.44
C MET A 73 -8.02 -8.81 15.84
N ASN A 74 -8.81 -9.85 16.13
CA ASN A 74 -9.46 -10.06 17.42
C ASN A 74 -8.46 -10.49 18.51
N THR A 75 -7.36 -9.77 18.66
CA THR A 75 -6.42 -9.92 19.77
C THR A 75 -7.07 -9.46 21.07
N GLN A 76 -6.58 -9.95 22.21
CA GLN A 76 -7.09 -9.53 23.52
C GLN A 76 -6.93 -8.02 23.73
N GLU A 77 -5.83 -7.44 23.26
CA GLU A 77 -5.59 -6.01 23.32
C GLU A 77 -6.60 -5.20 22.50
N ASN A 78 -6.94 -5.63 21.29
CA ASN A 78 -7.93 -4.94 20.47
C ASN A 78 -9.36 -5.10 21.02
N LYS A 79 -9.67 -6.22 21.70
CA LYS A 79 -10.92 -6.37 22.43
C LYS A 79 -11.00 -5.38 23.60
N ARG A 80 -9.92 -5.24 24.38
CA ARG A 80 -9.82 -4.27 25.48
C ARG A 80 -10.04 -2.84 24.97
N LYS A 81 -9.31 -2.43 23.92
CA LYS A 81 -9.47 -1.10 23.29
C LYS A 81 -10.90 -0.83 22.83
N ARG A 82 -11.56 -1.82 22.21
CA ARG A 82 -12.97 -1.68 21.79
C ARG A 82 -13.92 -1.53 22.97
N ALA A 83 -13.71 -2.29 24.05
CA ALA A 83 -14.51 -2.16 25.26
C ALA A 83 -14.36 -0.76 25.88
N GLU A 84 -13.13 -0.27 26.02
CA GLU A 84 -12.83 1.07 26.54
C GLU A 84 -13.45 2.17 25.69
N TYR A 85 -13.35 2.05 24.37
CA TYR A 85 -13.97 3.00 23.44
C TYR A 85 -15.48 3.08 23.65
N ILE A 86 -16.18 1.94 23.73
CA ILE A 86 -17.63 1.90 23.95
C ILE A 86 -18.01 2.45 25.33
N GLN A 87 -17.24 2.14 26.37
CA GLN A 87 -17.47 2.69 27.72
C GLN A 87 -17.38 4.22 27.71
N ASN A 88 -16.33 4.77 27.09
CA ASN A 88 -16.14 6.21 26.98
C ASN A 88 -17.27 6.86 26.16
N LEU A 89 -17.62 6.27 25.02
CA LEU A 89 -18.69 6.77 24.16
C LEU A 89 -20.03 6.82 24.91
N ASN A 90 -20.37 5.76 25.64
CA ASN A 90 -21.58 5.71 26.46
C ASN A 90 -21.55 6.76 27.58
N GLY A 91 -20.40 6.98 28.21
CA GLY A 91 -20.22 8.05 29.20
C GLY A 91 -20.54 9.43 28.62
N TYR A 92 -20.05 9.74 27.41
CA TYR A 92 -20.36 10.99 26.72
C TYR A 92 -21.83 11.10 26.35
N THR A 93 -22.42 10.06 25.74
CA THR A 93 -23.85 10.06 25.35
C THR A 93 -24.75 10.29 26.56
N ASN A 94 -24.50 9.58 27.66
CA ASN A 94 -25.29 9.74 28.90
C ASN A 94 -25.11 11.12 29.54
N CYS A 95 -23.91 11.71 29.45
CA CYS A 95 -23.65 13.08 29.92
C CYS A 95 -24.37 14.14 29.06
N LEU A 96 -24.53 13.91 27.75
CA LEU A 96 -25.25 14.80 26.85
C LEU A 96 -26.77 14.70 27.07
N ASP A 97 -27.31 13.48 27.24
CA ASP A 97 -28.72 13.27 27.57
C ASP A 97 -29.09 13.87 28.94
N GLY A 98 -28.19 13.79 29.93
CA GLY A 98 -28.36 14.44 31.23
C GLY A 98 -28.40 15.97 31.16
N ARG A 99 -27.74 16.58 30.18
CA ARG A 99 -27.74 18.05 29.97
C ARG A 99 -28.99 18.57 29.25
N ASN A 100 -29.63 17.75 28.43
CA ASN A 100 -30.89 18.11 27.73
C ASN A 100 -32.15 18.01 28.61
N LYS A 101 -32.05 17.49 29.84
CA LYS A 101 -33.19 17.41 30.78
C LYS A 101 -33.37 18.63 31.69
N PHE A 102 -32.52 19.65 31.58
CA PHE A 102 -32.55 20.87 32.39
C PHE A 102 -32.71 22.17 31.57
N GLN A 103 -33.20 22.07 30.34
CA GLN A 103 -33.76 23.20 29.56
C GLN A 103 -35.27 23.05 29.48
#